data_AF-A0A5E9FUW7-F1
#
_entry.id   AF-A0A5E9FUW7-F1
#
_cell.length_a   1.000
_cell.length_b   1.000
_cell.length_c   1.000
_cell.angle_alpha   90.00
_cell.angle_beta   90.00
_cell.angle_gamma   90.00
#
_symmetry.space_group_name_H-M   'P 1'
#
loop_
_entity.id
_entity.type
_entity.pdbx_description
1 polymer ?
#
loop_
_entity_poly.entity_id
_entity_poly.type
_entity_poly.pdbx_seq_one_letter_code
_entity_poly.pdbx_strand_id
1 'polypeptide(L)'
;MVLDKTSLASAYEQEHTLMGITESATHASDDLRKTLNRLKRAQGQLGAVITAVESGADCRAVVTQLAAVSSAIDRAGFTIISSAMKECLIDNGADGETKQLSVNELEKLFLSLA
;
A
#
# COMPACT_ATOMS: atom_id res chain seq x y z
N MET A 1 8.91 32.25 -45.32
CA MET A 1 9.47 32.11 -43.96
C MET A 1 8.32 31.74 -43.03
N VAL A 2 7.82 30.52 -43.17
CA VAL A 2 6.73 29.98 -42.32
C VAL A 2 7.44 29.17 -41.24
N LEU A 3 7.30 29.60 -40.00
CA LEU A 3 7.76 28.85 -38.84
C LEU A 3 6.86 27.61 -38.74
N ASP A 4 7.49 26.45 -38.90
CA ASP A 4 6.85 25.14 -38.86
C ASP A 4 6.38 24.84 -37.42
N LYS A 5 5.07 24.98 -37.18
CA LYS A 5 4.43 24.70 -35.88
C LYS A 5 4.54 23.23 -35.46
N THR A 6 4.95 22.34 -36.36
CA THR A 6 5.15 20.91 -36.08
C THR A 6 6.39 20.68 -35.22
N SER A 7 7.37 21.60 -35.25
CA SER A 7 8.59 21.48 -34.44
C SER A 7 8.41 21.83 -32.96
N LEU A 8 7.37 22.58 -32.60
CA LEU A 8 7.09 22.97 -31.20
C LEU A 8 6.31 21.92 -30.41
N ALA A 9 5.56 21.04 -31.09
CA ALA A 9 4.82 19.95 -30.43
C ALA A 9 5.76 18.86 -29.90
N SER A 10 6.79 18.50 -30.67
CA SER A 10 7.72 17.41 -30.30
C SER A 10 8.65 17.75 -29.12
N ALA A 11 8.83 19.03 -28.77
CA ALA A 11 9.65 19.44 -27.64
C ALA A 11 8.89 19.35 -26.29
N TYR A 12 7.56 19.40 -26.31
CA TYR A 12 6.73 19.42 -25.09
C TYR A 12 6.39 18.02 -24.54
N GLU A 13 6.54 16.94 -25.33
CA GLU A 13 6.29 15.56 -24.87
C GLU A 13 7.46 14.94 -24.11
N GLN A 14 8.65 15.55 -24.12
CA GLN A 14 9.87 14.94 -23.59
C GLN A 14 10.27 15.39 -22.17
N GLU A 15 9.64 16.44 -21.62
CA GLU A 15 9.89 16.91 -20.23
C GLU A 15 8.94 16.29 -19.19
N HIS A 16 7.78 15.76 -19.58
CA HIS A 16 6.77 15.26 -18.64
C HIS A 16 7.11 13.89 -18.01
N THR A 17 8.00 13.11 -18.62
CA THR A 17 8.36 11.77 -18.12
C THR A 17 9.35 11.81 -16.95
N LEU A 18 10.17 12.86 -16.80
CA LEU A 18 11.20 12.91 -15.76
C LEU A 18 10.64 13.30 -14.37
N MET A 19 9.53 14.04 -14.33
CA MET A 19 8.92 14.50 -13.08
C MET A 19 8.01 13.44 -12.42
N GLY A 20 7.47 12.48 -13.18
CA GLY A 20 6.56 11.44 -12.66
C GLY A 20 7.25 10.28 -11.94
N ILE A 21 8.52 9.99 -12.28
CA ILE A 21 9.27 8.86 -11.68
C ILE A 21 9.74 9.21 -10.24
N THR A 22 10.01 10.50 -9.98
CA THR A 22 10.44 10.97 -8.64
C THR A 22 9.29 11.09 -7.62
N GLU A 23 8.05 11.30 -8.08
CA GLU A 23 6.86 11.27 -7.21
C GLU A 23 6.53 9.83 -6.75
N SER A 24 6.57 8.86 -7.67
CA SER A 24 6.16 7.48 -7.35
C SER A 24 7.04 6.83 -6.27
N ALA A 25 8.35 7.05 -6.30
CA ALA A 25 9.29 6.48 -5.33
C ALA A 25 9.19 7.14 -3.92
N THR A 26 8.88 8.44 -3.86
CA THR A 26 8.75 9.17 -2.59
C THR A 26 7.42 8.86 -1.91
N HIS A 27 6.32 8.78 -2.66
CA HIS A 27 4.99 8.42 -2.14
C HIS A 27 4.91 6.97 -1.64
N ALA A 28 5.58 6.02 -2.30
CA ALA A 28 5.65 4.63 -1.84
C ALA A 28 6.29 4.53 -0.44
N SER A 29 7.35 5.32 -0.18
CA SER A 29 8.05 5.34 1.11
C SER A 29 7.20 5.94 2.24
N ASP A 30 6.37 6.95 1.91
CA ASP A 30 5.47 7.59 2.86
C ASP A 30 4.26 6.72 3.21
N ASP A 31 3.70 6.03 2.23
CA ASP A 31 2.58 5.12 2.47
C ASP A 31 3.01 3.87 3.26
N LEU A 32 4.23 3.39 3.03
CA LEU A 32 4.83 2.34 3.86
C LEU A 32 5.06 2.83 5.30
N ARG A 33 5.59 4.03 5.50
CA ARG A 33 5.75 4.64 6.84
C ARG A 33 4.40 4.79 7.57
N LYS A 34 3.36 5.28 6.88
CA LYS A 34 2.02 5.38 7.45
C LYS A 34 1.47 4.01 7.83
N THR A 35 1.64 3.02 6.97
CA THR A 35 1.23 1.63 7.22
C THR A 35 1.95 1.06 8.45
N LEU A 36 3.27 1.25 8.55
CA LEU A 36 4.08 0.85 9.71
C LEU A 36 3.52 1.48 11.00
N ASN A 37 3.23 2.78 10.98
CA ASN A 37 2.67 3.47 12.13
C ASN A 37 1.29 2.92 12.54
N ARG A 38 0.48 2.46 11.59
CA ARG A 38 -0.82 1.81 11.88
C ARG A 38 -0.60 0.44 12.51
N LEU A 39 0.33 -0.36 12.00
CA LEU A 39 0.67 -1.66 12.57
C LEU A 39 1.21 -1.54 14.00
N LYS A 40 2.09 -0.56 14.27
CA LYS A 40 2.57 -0.27 15.64
C LYS A 40 1.43 0.10 16.60
N ARG A 41 0.42 0.84 16.12
CA ARG A 41 -0.76 1.16 16.93
C ARG A 41 -1.60 -0.10 17.18
N ALA A 42 -1.84 -0.91 16.16
CA ALA A 42 -2.56 -2.18 16.31
C ALA A 42 -1.86 -3.13 17.29
N GLN A 43 -0.52 -3.17 17.29
CA GLN A 43 0.28 -3.91 18.27
C GLN A 43 0.00 -3.43 19.71
N GLY A 44 -0.01 -2.11 19.95
CA GLY A 44 -0.33 -1.56 21.27
C GLY A 44 -1.78 -1.86 21.70
N GLN A 45 -2.73 -1.78 20.76
CA GLN A 45 -4.13 -2.14 21.01
C GLN A 45 -4.28 -3.62 21.33
N LEU A 46 -3.57 -4.51 20.64
CA LEU A 46 -3.55 -5.94 20.94
C LEU A 46 -2.97 -6.21 22.33
N GLY A 47 -1.92 -5.48 22.73
CA GLY A 47 -1.41 -5.55 24.10
C GLY A 47 -2.48 -5.19 25.14
N ALA A 48 -3.27 -4.15 24.89
CA ALA A 48 -4.39 -3.79 25.76
C ALA A 48 -5.48 -4.87 25.82
N VAL A 49 -5.79 -5.53 24.69
CA VAL A 49 -6.72 -6.67 24.64
C VAL A 49 -6.20 -7.82 25.49
N ILE A 50 -4.92 -8.16 25.39
CA ILE A 50 -4.29 -9.24 26.18
C ILE A 50 -4.45 -8.93 27.68
N THR A 51 -4.08 -7.72 28.10
CA THR A 51 -4.23 -7.30 29.51
C THR A 51 -5.69 -7.33 29.96
N ALA A 52 -6.64 -6.95 29.09
CA ALA A 52 -8.07 -7.03 29.40
C ALA A 52 -8.53 -8.48 29.63
N VAL A 53 -8.04 -9.43 28.83
CA VAL A 53 -8.33 -10.86 29.01
C VAL A 53 -7.71 -11.38 30.30
N GLU A 54 -6.44 -11.08 30.56
CA GLU A 54 -5.71 -11.53 31.75
C GLU A 54 -6.32 -10.99 33.05
N SER A 55 -6.87 -9.78 33.03
CA SER A 55 -7.56 -9.16 34.16
C SER A 55 -9.02 -9.59 34.33
N GLY A 56 -9.53 -10.47 33.46
CA GLY A 56 -10.92 -10.93 33.51
C GLY A 56 -11.93 -9.83 33.18
N ALA A 57 -11.59 -8.90 32.28
CA ALA A 57 -12.47 -7.83 31.86
C ALA A 57 -13.76 -8.36 31.18
N ASP A 58 -14.76 -7.49 31.08
CA ASP A 58 -16.03 -7.80 30.44
C ASP A 58 -15.85 -8.31 29.00
N CYS A 59 -16.54 -9.42 28.70
CA CYS A 59 -16.45 -10.09 27.40
C CYS A 59 -16.83 -9.17 26.24
N ARG A 60 -17.85 -8.32 26.41
CA ARG A 60 -18.26 -7.37 25.35
C ARG A 60 -17.19 -6.30 25.12
N ALA A 61 -16.54 -5.81 26.19
CA ALA A 61 -15.42 -4.90 26.07
C ALA A 61 -14.24 -5.52 25.32
N VAL A 62 -13.86 -6.76 25.66
CA VAL A 62 -12.78 -7.51 24.99
C VAL A 62 -13.08 -7.69 23.50
N VAL A 63 -14.29 -8.17 23.15
CA VAL A 63 -14.69 -8.38 21.75
C VAL A 63 -14.70 -7.07 20.97
N THR A 64 -15.15 -5.97 21.58
CA THR A 64 -15.15 -4.65 20.93
C THR A 64 -13.73 -4.17 20.63
N GLN A 65 -12.80 -4.34 21.56
CA GLN A 65 -11.40 -3.98 21.34
C GLN A 65 -10.75 -4.88 20.28
N LEU A 66 -11.03 -6.18 20.31
CA LEU A 66 -10.52 -7.12 19.32
C LEU A 66 -11.01 -6.77 17.90
N ALA A 67 -12.29 -6.42 17.73
CA ALA A 67 -12.83 -5.96 16.46
C ALA A 67 -12.13 -4.69 15.95
N ALA A 68 -11.79 -3.76 16.86
CA ALA A 68 -11.04 -2.57 16.50
C ALA A 68 -9.61 -2.90 16.04
N VAL A 69 -8.94 -3.87 16.68
CA VAL A 69 -7.62 -4.36 16.27
C VAL A 69 -7.69 -5.00 14.89
N SER A 70 -8.66 -5.91 14.65
CA SER A 70 -8.87 -6.57 13.36
C SER A 70 -9.03 -5.53 12.25
N SER A 71 -9.95 -4.57 12.43
CA SER A 71 -10.18 -3.52 11.42
C SER A 71 -8.93 -2.67 11.14
N ALA A 72 -8.09 -2.43 12.15
CA ALA A 72 -6.82 -1.71 11.94
C ALA A 72 -5.82 -2.52 11.11
N ILE A 73 -5.75 -3.83 11.33
CA ILE A 73 -4.90 -4.76 10.59
C ILE A 73 -5.40 -4.88 9.14
N ASP A 74 -6.70 -5.10 8.93
CA ASP A 74 -7.29 -5.27 7.60
C ASP A 74 -6.99 -4.06 6.71
N ARG A 75 -7.19 -2.85 7.26
CA ARG A 75 -6.90 -1.62 6.52
C ARG A 75 -5.42 -1.41 6.23
N ALA A 76 -4.52 -1.91 7.09
CA ALA A 76 -3.08 -1.85 6.82
C ALA A 76 -2.70 -2.86 5.73
N GLY A 77 -3.26 -4.06 5.79
CA GLY A 77 -3.06 -5.10 4.79
C GLY A 77 -3.59 -4.71 3.40
N PHE A 78 -4.76 -4.09 3.31
CA PHE A 78 -5.26 -3.54 2.03
C PHE A 78 -4.32 -2.48 1.43
N THR A 79 -3.73 -1.61 2.26
CA THR A 79 -2.74 -0.63 1.78
C THR A 79 -1.51 -1.35 1.20
N ILE A 80 -0.96 -2.34 1.91
CA ILE A 80 0.21 -3.11 1.46
C ILE A 80 -0.08 -3.82 0.12
N ILE A 81 -1.20 -4.52 0.03
CA ILE A 81 -1.60 -5.24 -1.17
C ILE A 81 -1.80 -4.26 -2.33
N SER A 82 -2.49 -3.14 -2.10
CA SER A 82 -2.70 -2.12 -3.15
C SER A 82 -1.39 -1.52 -3.67
N SER A 83 -0.39 -1.35 -2.81
CA SER A 83 0.94 -0.89 -3.21
C SER A 83 1.67 -1.95 -4.03
N ALA A 84 1.64 -3.21 -3.60
CA ALA A 84 2.23 -4.33 -4.34
C ALA A 84 1.59 -4.50 -5.74
N MET A 85 0.26 -4.31 -5.85
CA MET A 85 -0.42 -4.32 -7.14
C MET A 85 0.08 -3.19 -8.06
N LYS A 86 0.25 -1.98 -7.54
CA LYS A 86 0.79 -0.86 -8.33
C LYS A 86 2.20 -1.15 -8.82
N GLU A 87 3.07 -1.66 -7.95
CA GLU A 87 4.44 -2.03 -8.32
C GLU A 87 4.47 -3.12 -9.40
N CYS A 88 3.71 -4.21 -9.24
CA CYS A 88 3.66 -5.29 -10.24
C CYS A 88 2.99 -4.89 -11.57
N LEU A 89 2.06 -3.93 -11.58
CA LEU A 89 1.42 -3.46 -12.81
C LEU A 89 2.31 -2.48 -13.59
N ILE A 90 3.13 -1.69 -12.89
CA ILE A 90 4.04 -0.69 -13.50
C ILE A 90 5.30 -1.36 -14.09
N ASP A 91 5.74 -2.50 -13.55
CA ASP A 91 7.00 -3.18 -13.90
C ASP A 91 6.91 -4.13 -15.13
N ASN A 92 5.86 -4.01 -15.95
CA ASN A 92 5.70 -4.79 -17.19
C ASN A 92 6.54 -4.26 -18.38
N GLY A 93 7.48 -3.33 -18.13
CA GLY A 93 8.17 -2.55 -19.15
C GLY A 93 9.65 -2.83 -19.38
N ALA A 94 10.36 -3.53 -18.51
CA ALA A 94 11.80 -3.77 -18.70
C ALA A 94 12.27 -5.02 -17.95
N ASP A 95 12.61 -6.04 -18.74
CA ASP A 95 13.58 -7.09 -18.44
C ASP A 95 13.26 -8.09 -17.31
N GLY A 96 13.45 -9.36 -17.65
CA GLY A 96 12.99 -10.50 -16.86
C GLY A 96 13.80 -10.78 -15.58
N GLU A 97 13.16 -11.60 -14.74
CA GLU A 97 13.69 -12.24 -13.53
C GLU A 97 13.57 -11.49 -12.19
N THR A 98 12.79 -10.42 -12.10
CA THR A 98 12.22 -10.05 -10.79
C THR A 98 11.01 -10.95 -10.54
N LYS A 99 10.96 -11.68 -9.42
CA LYS A 99 9.80 -12.50 -9.03
C LYS A 99 8.58 -11.59 -8.79
N GLN A 100 7.93 -11.16 -9.86
CA GLN A 100 6.71 -10.35 -9.80
C GLN A 100 5.62 -11.19 -9.15
N LEU A 101 4.93 -10.64 -8.16
CA LEU A 101 3.78 -11.30 -7.56
C LEU A 101 2.73 -11.48 -8.66
N SER A 102 2.38 -12.73 -8.96
CA SER A 102 1.35 -13.00 -9.96
C SER A 102 0.00 -12.46 -9.49
N VAL A 103 -0.87 -12.06 -10.43
CA VAL A 103 -2.23 -11.58 -10.12
C VAL A 103 -2.99 -12.62 -9.27
N ASN A 104 -2.81 -13.92 -9.54
CA ASN A 104 -3.39 -15.00 -8.75
C ASN A 104 -2.87 -15.06 -7.30
N GLU A 105 -1.60 -14.71 -7.07
CA GLU A 105 -1.00 -14.69 -5.73
C GLU A 105 -1.51 -13.46 -4.94
N LEU A 106 -1.67 -12.33 -5.61
CA LEU A 106 -2.31 -11.13 -5.07
C LEU A 106 -3.79 -11.35 -4.72
N GLU A 107 -4.54 -12.03 -5.60
CA GLU A 107 -5.95 -12.40 -5.34
C GLU A 107 -6.07 -13.28 -4.10
N LYS A 108 -5.20 -14.29 -3.96
CA LYS A 108 -5.17 -15.15 -2.77
C LYS A 108 -4.87 -14.37 -1.49
N LEU A 109 -3.91 -13.44 -1.54
CA LEU A 109 -3.60 -12.57 -0.41
C LEU A 109 -4.80 -11.69 -0.03
N PHE A 110 -5.49 -11.11 -1.01
CA PHE A 110 -6.67 -10.29 -0.78
C PHE A 110 -7.82 -11.09 -0.15
N LEU A 111 -8.11 -12.29 -0.68
CA LEU A 111 -9.15 -13.18 -0.15
C LEU A 111 -8.85 -13.68 1.26
N SER A 112 -7.58 -13.72 1.68
CA SER A 112 -7.20 -14.12 3.05
C SER A 112 -7.47 -13.04 4.12
N LEU A 113 -7.76 -11.80 3.69
CA LEU A 113 -8.09 -10.67 4.57
C LEU A 113 -9.61 -10.46 4.73
N ALA A 114 -10.46 -11.22 4.00
CA ALA A 114 -11.91 -11.04 3.93
C ALA A 114 -12.69 -12.02 4.81
#